data_AF-A0A8T3NE69-F1
#
_entry.id   AF-A0A8T3NE69-F1
#
_cell.length_a   1.000
_cell.length_b   1.000
_cell.length_c   1.000
_cell.angle_alpha   90.00
_cell.angle_beta   90.00
_cell.angle_gamma   90.00
#
_symmetry.space_group_name_H-M   'P 1'
#
loop_
_entity.id
_entity.type
_entity.pdbx_description
1 polymer ?
#
loop_
_entity_poly.entity_id
_entity_poly.type
_entity_poly.pdbx_seq_one_letter_code
_entity_poly.pdbx_strand_id
1 'polypeptide(L)'
;LNDRYAAATALPRDDEHITIRMRYYYAFNSRRYCHAVAPGVPQAILETGFLSSAHDRTLLLGNPDRVAQGVASGVLHFLNGNPRP
;
A
#
# COMPACT_ATOMS: atom_id res chain seq x y z
N LEU A 1 1.14 -3.78 8.12
CA LEU A 1 0.27 -3.39 6.99
C LEU A 1 0.12 -4.55 5.99
N ASN A 2 1.22 -5.03 5.41
CA ASN A 2 1.21 -6.04 4.34
C ASN A 2 0.55 -7.37 4.73
N ASP A 3 0.85 -7.91 5.93
CA ASP A 3 0.27 -9.18 6.39
C ASP A 3 -1.26 -9.13 6.47
N ARG A 4 -1.82 -7.96 6.79
CA ARG A 4 -3.27 -7.75 6.87
C ARG A 4 -3.92 -7.71 5.49
N TYR A 5 -3.25 -7.09 4.52
CA TYR A 5 -3.73 -7.05 3.14
C TYR A 5 -3.75 -8.46 2.53
N ALA A 6 -2.63 -9.18 2.62
CA ALA A 6 -2.53 -10.55 2.12
C ALA A 6 -3.53 -11.50 2.79
N ALA A 7 -3.73 -11.39 4.11
CA ALA A 7 -4.74 -12.19 4.81
C ALA A 7 -6.17 -11.90 4.33
N ALA A 8 -6.50 -10.64 4.04
CA ALA A 8 -7.81 -10.27 3.55
C ALA A 8 -8.04 -10.73 2.10
N THR A 9 -7.06 -10.55 1.21
CA THR A 9 -7.24 -10.74 -0.24
C THR A 9 -6.81 -12.10 -0.75
N ALA A 10 -6.02 -12.85 0.01
CA ALA A 10 -5.27 -14.03 -0.44
C ALA A 10 -4.29 -13.76 -1.59
N LEU A 11 -4.03 -12.49 -1.92
CA LEU A 11 -2.97 -12.13 -2.86
C LEU A 11 -1.61 -12.21 -2.15
N PRO A 12 -0.61 -12.87 -2.76
CA PRO A 12 0.72 -12.93 -2.19
C PRO A 12 1.37 -11.54 -2.22
N ARG A 13 2.28 -11.30 -1.27
CA ARG A 13 3.15 -10.14 -1.32
C ARG A 13 4.18 -10.32 -2.42
N ASP A 14 4.29 -9.32 -3.28
CA ASP A 14 5.26 -9.28 -4.38
C ASP A 14 6.52 -8.53 -3.95
N ASP A 15 7.44 -9.24 -3.29
CA ASP A 15 8.72 -8.66 -2.87
C ASP A 15 9.72 -8.45 -4.02
N GLU A 16 9.52 -9.14 -5.16
CA GLU A 16 10.40 -9.05 -6.33
C GLU A 16 10.33 -7.66 -6.98
N HIS A 17 9.14 -7.06 -7.05
CA HIS A 17 8.94 -5.77 -7.68
C HIS A 17 9.10 -4.57 -6.74
N ILE A 18 9.39 -4.81 -5.45
CA ILE A 18 9.64 -3.75 -4.47
C ILE A 18 11.09 -3.31 -4.55
N THR A 19 11.31 -2.11 -5.10
CA THR A 19 12.67 -1.56 -5.27
C THR A 19 12.95 -0.38 -4.34
N ILE A 20 14.24 -0.14 -4.07
CA ILE A 20 14.71 1.05 -3.33
C ILE A 20 14.20 2.37 -3.94
N ARG A 21 13.95 2.39 -5.26
CA ARG A 21 13.48 3.58 -5.99
C ARG A 21 12.08 4.03 -5.56
N MET A 22 11.25 3.12 -5.03
CA MET A 22 9.92 3.46 -4.53
C MET A 22 9.97 4.40 -3.31
N ARG A 23 11.08 4.43 -2.55
CA ARG A 23 11.29 5.42 -1.46
C ARG A 23 11.54 6.85 -1.97
N TYR A 24 11.86 7.00 -3.25
CA TYR A 24 12.11 8.29 -3.90
C TYR A 24 11.00 8.68 -4.87
N TYR A 25 9.83 8.06 -4.76
CA TYR A 25 8.66 8.46 -5.54
C TYR A 25 8.36 9.95 -5.34
N TYR A 26 7.84 10.62 -6.37
CA TYR A 26 7.75 12.09 -6.38
C TYR A 26 6.95 12.63 -5.19
N ALA A 27 5.88 11.91 -4.79
CA ALA A 27 5.05 12.27 -3.65
C ALA A 27 5.77 12.19 -2.30
N PHE A 28 6.92 11.53 -2.23
CA PHE A 28 7.75 11.38 -1.02
C PHE A 28 8.92 12.37 -0.96
N ASN A 29 9.18 13.11 -2.06
CA ASN A 29 10.37 13.93 -2.21
C ASN A 29 10.09 15.42 -1.98
N SER A 30 9.74 15.77 -0.75
CA SER A 30 9.46 17.16 -0.32
C SER A 30 10.63 18.14 -0.49
N ARG A 31 11.86 17.63 -0.68
CA ARG A 31 13.02 18.46 -1.02
C ARG A 31 13.02 18.93 -2.47
N ARG A 32 12.32 18.23 -3.37
CA ARG A 32 12.36 18.49 -4.83
C ARG A 32 10.98 18.75 -5.44
N TYR A 33 9.89 18.46 -4.74
CA TYR A 33 8.54 18.59 -5.28
C TYR A 33 7.61 19.30 -4.28
N CYS A 34 7.05 20.43 -4.68
CA CYS A 34 6.24 21.30 -3.81
C CYS A 34 4.86 20.72 -3.45
N HIS A 35 4.38 19.70 -4.17
CA HIS A 35 3.14 18.99 -3.86
C HIS A 35 3.40 17.59 -3.26
N ALA A 36 4.62 17.34 -2.79
CA ALA A 36 4.91 16.13 -2.03
C ALA A 36 4.23 16.19 -0.65
N VAL A 37 4.07 15.02 -0.04
CA VAL A 37 3.59 14.90 1.34
C VAL A 37 4.56 15.64 2.28
N ALA A 38 4.01 16.27 3.31
CA ALA A 38 4.77 17.06 4.26
C ALA A 38 5.80 16.19 5.03
N PRO A 39 7.01 16.73 5.34
CA PRO A 39 7.95 16.06 6.23
C PRO A 39 7.30 15.68 7.57
N GLY A 40 7.62 14.49 8.09
CA GLY A 40 7.08 13.99 9.35
C GLY A 40 5.72 13.30 9.27
N VAL A 41 5.08 13.26 8.09
CA VAL A 41 3.86 12.47 7.85
C VAL A 41 4.24 11.06 7.38
N PRO A 42 3.79 9.98 8.05
CA PRO A 42 4.00 8.62 7.56
C PRO A 42 3.37 8.43 6.17
N GLN A 43 4.11 7.81 5.26
CA GLN A 43 3.73 7.69 3.85
C GLN A 43 4.14 6.32 3.29
N ALA A 44 3.28 5.76 2.43
CA ALA A 44 3.52 4.48 1.76
C ALA A 44 2.79 4.42 0.41
N ILE A 45 3.36 3.69 -0.55
CA ILE A 45 2.68 3.27 -1.78
C ILE A 45 2.27 1.82 -1.56
N LEU A 46 1.00 1.52 -1.82
CA LEU A 46 0.45 0.19 -1.73
C LEU A 46 -0.09 -0.22 -3.10
N GLU A 47 0.62 -1.11 -3.77
CA GLU A 47 0.09 -1.78 -4.96
C GLU A 47 -0.87 -2.88 -4.49
N THR A 48 -2.13 -2.80 -4.91
CA THR A 48 -3.20 -3.70 -4.45
C THR A 48 -3.32 -4.97 -5.31
N GLY A 49 -2.69 -4.99 -6.48
CA GLY A 49 -2.66 -6.08 -7.44
C GLY A 49 -2.48 -5.55 -8.85
N PHE A 50 -2.44 -6.43 -9.85
CA PHE A 50 -2.23 -6.06 -11.25
C PHE A 50 -3.52 -6.16 -12.07
N LEU A 51 -4.04 -5.06 -12.62
CA LEU A 51 -5.22 -5.12 -13.49
C LEU A 51 -4.98 -5.91 -14.80
N SER A 52 -3.72 -6.06 -15.22
CA SER A 52 -3.33 -6.92 -16.34
C SER A 52 -3.43 -8.42 -15.99
N SER A 53 -3.33 -8.79 -14.71
CA SER A 53 -3.58 -10.15 -14.23
C SER A 53 -5.09 -10.41 -14.23
N ALA A 54 -5.56 -11.42 -14.96
CA ALA A 54 -6.96 -11.81 -14.93
C ALA A 54 -7.41 -12.25 -13.52
N HIS A 55 -6.50 -12.87 -12.77
CA HIS A 55 -6.74 -13.32 -11.40
C HIS A 55 -6.96 -12.14 -10.45
N ASP A 56 -5.99 -11.22 -10.37
CA ASP A 56 -6.05 -10.07 -9.47
C ASP A 56 -7.22 -9.16 -9.86
N ARG A 57 -7.40 -8.89 -11.15
CA ARG A 57 -8.50 -8.05 -11.65
C ARG A 57 -9.88 -8.59 -11.25
N THR A 58 -10.06 -9.91 -11.23
CA THR A 58 -11.33 -10.52 -10.78
C THR A 58 -11.61 -10.17 -9.33
N LEU A 59 -10.59 -10.19 -8.46
CA LEU A 59 -10.73 -9.75 -7.08
C LEU A 59 -10.95 -8.24 -6.97
N LEU A 60 -10.09 -7.45 -7.61
CA LEU A 60 -10.08 -5.98 -7.51
C LEU A 60 -11.38 -5.35 -7.99
N LEU A 61 -11.99 -5.89 -9.05
CA LEU A 61 -13.23 -5.37 -9.63
C LEU A 61 -14.47 -6.11 -9.10
N GLY A 62 -14.36 -7.39 -8.77
CA GLY A 62 -15.49 -8.20 -8.32
C GLY A 62 -15.78 -8.10 -6.83
N ASN A 63 -14.78 -7.80 -6.00
CA ASN A 63 -14.91 -7.72 -4.54
C ASN A 63 -14.15 -6.51 -3.95
N PRO A 64 -14.47 -5.27 -4.36
CA PRO A 64 -13.77 -4.07 -3.91
C PRO A 64 -13.83 -3.88 -2.38
N ASP A 65 -14.92 -4.28 -1.73
CA ASP A 65 -15.08 -4.19 -0.27
C ASP A 65 -14.04 -5.02 0.47
N ARG A 66 -13.70 -6.20 -0.07
CA ARG A 66 -12.69 -7.09 0.51
C ARG A 66 -11.29 -6.48 0.39
N VAL A 67 -11.00 -5.83 -0.74
CA VAL A 67 -9.76 -5.08 -0.97
C VAL A 67 -9.66 -3.92 0.02
N ALA A 68 -10.72 -3.11 0.13
CA ALA A 68 -10.80 -1.98 1.04
C ALA A 68 -10.65 -2.41 2.51
N GLN A 69 -11.27 -3.52 2.91
CA GLN A 69 -11.12 -4.11 4.25
C GLN A 69 -9.67 -4.47 4.55
N GLY A 70 -8.95 -5.05 3.57
CA GLY A 70 -7.52 -5.36 3.70
C GLY A 70 -6.68 -4.10 3.95
N VAL A 71 -6.93 -3.04 3.18
CA VAL A 71 -6.24 -1.74 3.35
C VAL A 71 -6.55 -1.15 4.73
N ALA A 72 -7.83 -1.06 5.10
CA ALA A 72 -8.26 -0.49 6.38
C ALA A 72 -7.66 -1.25 7.57
N SER A 73 -7.67 -2.59 7.53
CA SER A 73 -7.08 -3.44 8.57
C SER A 73 -5.57 -3.21 8.69
N GLY A 74 -4.88 -3.01 7.57
CA GLY A 74 -3.46 -2.68 7.54
C GLY A 74 -3.16 -1.33 8.19
N VAL A 75 -3.96 -0.31 7.89
CA VAL A 75 -3.83 1.05 8.46
C VAL A 75 -4.12 1.04 9.96
N LEU A 76 -5.23 0.43 10.39
CA LEU A 76 -5.57 0.32 11.82
C LEU A 76 -4.48 -0.42 12.61
N HIS A 77 -3.93 -1.48 12.04
CA HIS A 77 -2.81 -2.19 12.67
C HIS A 77 -1.56 -1.30 12.81
N PHE A 78 -1.25 -0.47 11.80
CA PHE A 78 -0.15 0.49 11.89
C PHE A 78 -0.38 1.53 12.99
N LEU A 79 -1.58 2.11 13.07
CA LEU A 79 -1.92 3.12 14.09
C LEU A 79 -1.89 2.55 15.51
N ASN A 80 -2.40 1.33 15.70
CA ASN A 80 -2.41 0.65 17.00
C ASN A 80 -1.02 0.20 17.47
N GLY A 81 -0.05 0.08 16.56
CA GLY A 81 1.34 -0.31 16.87
C GLY A 81 2.20 0.78 17.50
N ASN A 82 1.65 1.99 17.73
CA ASN A 82 2.36 3.17 18.21
C ASN A 82 3.51 3.60 17.27
N PRO A 83 3.20 4.15 16.07
CA PRO A 83 4.21 4.62 15.15
C PRO A 83 4.90 5.85 15.75
N ARG A 84 6.07 5.65 16.39
CA ARG A 84 6.89 6.79 16.83
C ARG A 84 7.34 7.61 15.61
N PRO A 85 7.30 8.95 15.68
CA PRO A 85 7.78 9.83 14.62
C PRO A 85 9.28 9.64 14.35
#